data_AF-A0ABD0TIE5-F1
#
_entry.id   AF-A0ABD0TIE5-F1
#
_cell.length_a   1.000
_cell.length_b   1.000
_cell.length_c   1.000
_cell.angle_alpha   90.00
_cell.angle_beta   90.00
_cell.angle_gamma   90.00
#
_symmetry.space_group_name_H-M   'P 1'
#
loop_
_entity.id
_entity.type
_entity.pdbx_description
1 polymer ?
#
loop_
_entity_poly.entity_id
_entity_poly.type
_entity_poly.pdbx_seq_one_letter_code
_entity_poly.pdbx_strand_id
1 'polypeptide(L)'
;MALKINIRSLINKVVFADIRATTFRFYSDKIESAGADDDGEKTVDPSKDRTKVIPVEISMKYLESSAYKQTYGDKPVWTLYRRNHKGGFAPRKTRKSCVRNGVISTGNPCPICRDEYLVLDHKNTKLLQQFISQYTGQIMDAFDTGLCQRKHKELLVSIERAWDQGYLTYDVPFREYDYSLYNTNSASK
;
A
#
# COMPACT_ATOMS: atom_id res chain seq x y z
N MET A 1 10.90 45.89 -37.82
CA MET A 1 10.22 44.58 -37.88
C MET A 1 9.18 44.54 -36.78
N ALA A 2 7.91 44.68 -37.14
CA ALA A 2 6.84 44.99 -36.20
C ALA A 2 5.94 43.77 -35.91
N LEU A 3 5.71 43.60 -34.61
CA LEU A 3 4.72 42.82 -33.85
C LEU A 3 3.46 42.39 -34.63
N LYS A 4 3.16 41.07 -34.62
CA LYS A 4 1.83 40.54 -34.98
C LYS A 4 1.01 40.32 -33.70
N ILE A 5 -0.07 41.07 -33.56
CA ILE A 5 -1.06 40.98 -32.49
C ILE A 5 -2.24 40.11 -32.97
N ASN A 6 -2.70 39.25 -32.07
CA ASN A 6 -3.88 38.39 -32.17
C ASN A 6 -5.16 39.19 -32.45
N ILE A 7 -5.95 38.71 -33.42
CA ILE A 7 -7.31 39.19 -33.68
C ILE A 7 -8.26 38.00 -33.61
N ARG A 8 -9.12 37.98 -32.59
CA ARG A 8 -10.58 37.80 -32.70
C ARG A 8 -11.23 37.80 -31.31
N SER A 9 -11.65 39.00 -30.93
CA SER A 9 -12.85 39.29 -30.13
C SER A 9 -14.08 38.76 -30.91
N LEU A 10 -15.32 38.56 -30.44
CA LEU A 10 -16.15 38.86 -29.26
C LEU A 10 -17.56 38.40 -29.76
N ILE A 11 -18.41 37.61 -29.09
CA ILE A 11 -19.54 38.05 -28.24
C ILE A 11 -20.58 36.89 -28.11
N ASN A 12 -20.91 36.60 -26.86
CA ASN A 12 -22.18 36.26 -26.19
C ASN A 12 -23.28 35.36 -26.81
N LYS A 13 -23.55 34.28 -26.06
CA LYS A 13 -24.83 33.85 -25.44
C LYS A 13 -26.14 34.50 -25.93
N VAL A 14 -27.06 33.67 -26.44
CA VAL A 14 -28.50 33.71 -26.13
C VAL A 14 -29.04 32.27 -26.06
N VAL A 15 -29.79 31.99 -25.00
CA VAL A 15 -30.50 30.75 -24.70
C VAL A 15 -31.86 30.77 -25.40
N PHE A 16 -32.23 29.67 -26.06
CA PHE A 16 -33.63 29.31 -26.28
C PHE A 16 -33.87 27.95 -25.62
N ALA A 17 -34.71 27.95 -24.59
CA ALA A 17 -35.31 26.77 -24.02
C ALA A 17 -36.51 26.32 -24.88
N ASP A 18 -37.00 25.12 -24.54
CA ASP A 18 -38.30 24.51 -24.89
C ASP A 18 -38.26 23.44 -26.01
N ILE A 19 -38.93 22.29 -25.95
CA ILE A 19 -39.78 21.59 -24.97
C ILE A 19 -39.75 20.07 -25.36
N ARG A 20 -39.91 19.24 -24.34
CA ARG A 20 -40.09 17.77 -24.28
C ARG A 20 -40.71 17.05 -25.50
N ALA A 21 -40.09 15.93 -25.89
CA ALA A 21 -40.81 14.74 -26.34
C ALA A 21 -40.08 13.48 -25.84
N THR A 22 -40.71 12.86 -24.85
CA THR A 22 -40.39 11.55 -24.29
C THR A 22 -40.58 10.47 -25.35
N THR A 23 -39.50 9.93 -25.88
CA THR A 23 -39.50 8.59 -26.50
C THR A 23 -38.67 7.66 -25.63
N PHE A 24 -39.40 6.88 -24.85
CA PHE A 24 -38.98 5.63 -24.22
C PHE A 24 -37.91 4.92 -25.07
N ARG A 25 -36.68 4.81 -24.56
CA ARG A 25 -35.72 3.83 -25.08
C ARG A 25 -36.19 2.47 -24.58
N PHE A 26 -36.84 1.72 -25.46
CA PHE A 26 -37.12 0.30 -25.27
C PHE A 26 -35.79 -0.44 -25.01
N TYR A 27 -35.64 -0.96 -23.78
CA TYR A 27 -34.63 -1.93 -23.43
C TYR A 27 -35.04 -3.25 -24.08
N SER A 28 -34.28 -3.69 -25.09
CA SER A 28 -34.50 -4.99 -25.72
C SER A 28 -33.78 -6.04 -24.88
N ASP A 29 -34.53 -6.77 -24.07
CA ASP A 29 -34.11 -8.06 -23.53
C ASP A 29 -33.88 -9.04 -24.68
N LYS A 30 -32.61 -9.28 -25.02
CA LYS A 30 -32.19 -10.46 -25.78
C LYS A 30 -31.46 -11.39 -24.81
N ILE A 31 -32.23 -12.28 -24.21
CA ILE A 31 -31.73 -13.53 -23.64
C ILE A 31 -31.53 -14.47 -24.82
N GLU A 32 -30.29 -14.54 -25.31
CA GLU A 32 -29.80 -15.67 -26.11
C GLU A 32 -28.90 -16.48 -25.18
N SER A 33 -29.46 -17.60 -24.70
CA SER A 33 -28.75 -18.62 -23.95
C SER A 33 -27.74 -19.36 -24.83
N ALA A 34 -26.63 -19.75 -24.19
CA ALA A 34 -25.66 -20.77 -24.63
C ALA A 34 -24.52 -20.30 -25.55
N GLY A 35 -23.73 -19.35 -25.06
CA GLY A 35 -22.28 -19.51 -25.07
C GLY A 35 -21.87 -19.93 -23.66
N ALA A 36 -21.67 -21.23 -23.44
CA ALA A 36 -20.92 -21.69 -22.29
C ALA A 36 -19.47 -21.23 -22.51
N ASP A 37 -19.16 -20.01 -22.09
CA ASP A 37 -17.77 -19.64 -21.85
C ASP A 37 -17.29 -20.57 -20.73
N ASP A 38 -16.54 -21.57 -21.16
CA ASP A 38 -15.70 -22.42 -20.34
C ASP A 38 -14.76 -21.51 -19.54
N ASP A 39 -15.25 -20.99 -18.42
CA ASP A 39 -14.44 -20.49 -17.32
C ASP A 39 -13.75 -21.70 -16.69
N GLY A 40 -12.86 -22.32 -17.47
CA GLY A 40 -11.99 -23.38 -17.02
C GLY A 40 -11.23 -22.85 -15.81
N GLU A 41 -11.59 -23.36 -14.64
CA GLU A 41 -10.97 -23.03 -13.38
C GLU A 41 -9.47 -23.30 -13.53
N LYS A 42 -8.70 -22.23 -13.74
CA LYS A 42 -7.26 -22.37 -13.97
C LYS A 42 -6.70 -22.97 -12.70
N THR A 43 -6.20 -24.21 -12.80
CA THR A 43 -5.54 -24.90 -11.69
C THR A 43 -4.32 -24.09 -11.27
N VAL A 44 -4.45 -23.26 -10.24
CA VAL A 44 -3.35 -22.44 -9.72
C VAL A 44 -2.45 -23.33 -8.87
N ASP A 45 -1.13 -23.23 -9.07
CA ASP A 45 -0.14 -23.90 -8.22
C ASP A 45 -0.38 -23.52 -6.74
N PRO A 46 -0.56 -24.50 -5.83
CA PRO A 46 -0.82 -24.21 -4.41
C PRO A 46 0.21 -23.28 -3.77
N SER A 47 1.48 -23.39 -4.18
CA SER A 47 2.58 -22.56 -3.65
C SER A 47 2.51 -21.08 -4.04
N LYS A 48 1.77 -20.74 -5.10
CA LYS A 48 1.63 -19.35 -5.59
C LYS A 48 0.32 -18.70 -5.16
N ASP A 49 -0.60 -19.47 -4.60
CA ASP A 49 -1.92 -19.01 -4.21
C ASP A 49 -1.85 -18.18 -2.92
N ARG A 50 -2.47 -17.00 -2.95
CA ARG A 50 -2.51 -16.00 -1.88
C ARG A 50 -3.94 -15.51 -1.64
N THR A 51 -4.94 -16.30 -2.03
CA THR A 51 -6.36 -16.01 -1.78
C THR A 51 -6.75 -16.22 -0.31
N LYS A 52 -6.08 -17.14 0.38
CA LYS A 52 -6.34 -17.46 1.80
C LYS A 52 -5.90 -16.31 2.71
N VAL A 53 -6.83 -15.80 3.51
CA VAL A 53 -6.55 -14.78 4.53
C VAL A 53 -6.05 -15.49 5.79
N ILE A 54 -4.81 -15.21 6.18
CA ILE A 54 -4.19 -15.79 7.37
C ILE A 54 -4.44 -14.86 8.56
N PRO A 55 -4.98 -15.37 9.68
CA PRO A 55 -5.18 -14.56 10.88
C PRO A 55 -3.84 -14.23 11.55
N VAL A 56 -3.81 -13.08 12.22
CA VAL A 56 -2.61 -12.51 12.85
C VAL A 56 -1.98 -13.46 13.88
N GLU A 57 -2.82 -14.17 14.64
CA GLU A 57 -2.38 -15.10 15.68
C GLU A 57 -1.54 -16.25 15.12
N ILE A 58 -1.86 -16.74 13.92
CA ILE A 58 -1.07 -17.78 13.25
C ILE A 58 0.28 -17.20 12.81
N SER A 59 0.30 -15.96 12.33
CA SER A 59 1.56 -15.27 11.97
C SER A 59 2.48 -15.11 13.19
N MET A 60 1.92 -14.72 14.34
CA MET A 60 2.69 -14.60 15.59
C MET A 60 3.26 -15.94 16.04
N LYS A 61 2.45 -17.01 16.03
CA LYS A 61 2.89 -18.38 16.32
C LYS A 61 3.98 -18.85 15.36
N TYR A 62 3.88 -18.48 14.08
CA TYR A 62 4.87 -18.83 13.08
C TYR A 62 6.24 -18.21 13.37
N LEU A 63 6.31 -16.94 13.80
CA LEU A 63 7.58 -16.30 14.17
C LEU A 63 8.29 -16.98 15.35
N GLU A 64 7.54 -17.63 16.24
CA GLU A 64 8.06 -18.38 17.39
C GLU A 64 8.41 -19.83 17.03
N SER A 65 8.00 -20.31 15.86
CA SER A 65 8.21 -21.68 15.43
C SER A 65 9.67 -22.00 15.12
N SER A 66 10.03 -23.28 15.25
CA SER A 66 11.34 -23.79 14.83
C SER A 66 11.58 -23.61 13.32
N ALA A 67 10.51 -23.68 12.51
CA ALA A 67 10.58 -23.48 11.07
C ALA A 67 11.09 -22.08 10.71
N TYR A 68 10.55 -21.03 11.33
CA TYR A 68 11.00 -19.64 11.11
C TYR A 68 12.46 -19.46 11.52
N LYS A 69 12.84 -20.02 12.67
CA LYS A 69 14.22 -19.96 13.15
C LYS A 69 15.19 -20.69 12.22
N GLN A 70 14.77 -21.81 11.63
CA GLN A 70 15.59 -22.55 10.67
C GLN A 70 15.76 -21.79 9.34
N THR A 71 14.73 -21.08 8.87
CA THR A 71 14.77 -20.36 7.58
C THR A 71 15.51 -19.02 7.66
N TYR A 72 15.28 -18.25 8.72
CA TYR A 72 15.78 -16.87 8.86
C TYR A 72 16.89 -16.72 9.90
N GLY A 73 16.92 -17.59 10.92
CA GLY A 73 17.83 -17.47 12.05
C GLY A 73 17.60 -16.18 12.84
N ASP A 74 18.69 -15.52 13.20
CA ASP A 74 18.67 -14.26 13.96
C ASP A 74 18.64 -13.01 13.05
N LYS A 75 18.63 -13.20 11.73
CA LYS A 75 18.65 -12.10 10.74
C LYS A 75 17.22 -11.65 10.42
N PRO A 76 17.03 -10.37 10.05
CA PRO A 76 15.72 -9.91 9.62
C PRO A 76 15.33 -10.55 8.28
N VAL A 77 14.01 -10.67 8.05
CA VAL A 77 13.42 -11.43 6.93
C VAL A 77 13.97 -11.02 5.56
N TRP A 78 14.26 -9.73 5.37
CA TRP A 78 14.65 -9.18 4.07
C TRP A 78 16.16 -9.33 3.75
N THR A 79 17.01 -9.76 4.69
CA THR A 79 18.47 -9.86 4.46
C THR A 79 18.84 -10.87 3.38
N LEU A 80 18.14 -11.99 3.29
CA LEU A 80 18.42 -13.05 2.30
C LEU A 80 17.86 -12.72 0.91
N TYR A 81 17.12 -11.62 0.78
CA TYR A 81 16.47 -11.26 -0.47
C TYR A 81 17.34 -10.34 -1.32
N ARG A 82 17.52 -10.73 -2.59
CA ARG A 82 18.16 -9.91 -3.61
C ARG A 82 17.23 -9.70 -4.80
N ARG A 83 17.10 -8.44 -5.23
CA ARG A 83 16.24 -8.08 -6.35
C ARG A 83 17.00 -8.12 -7.68
N ASN A 84 16.42 -8.83 -8.64
CA ASN A 84 16.91 -8.85 -10.02
C ASN A 84 16.55 -7.53 -10.72
N HIS A 85 17.55 -6.84 -11.24
CA HIS A 85 17.42 -5.61 -12.02
C HIS A 85 18.57 -5.53 -13.04
N LYS A 86 18.41 -4.68 -14.05
CA LYS A 86 19.42 -4.50 -15.10
C LYS A 86 20.45 -3.46 -14.67
N GLY A 87 21.73 -3.75 -14.91
CA GLY A 87 22.84 -2.84 -14.61
C GLY A 87 23.31 -2.91 -13.17
N GLY A 88 24.28 -2.07 -12.81
CA GLY A 88 24.85 -2.02 -11.47
C GLY A 88 23.98 -1.28 -10.45
N PHE A 89 23.12 -0.37 -10.90
CA PHE A 89 22.26 0.44 -10.03
C PHE A 89 20.80 0.02 -10.14
N ALA A 90 20.20 -0.29 -8.98
CA ALA A 90 18.79 -0.61 -8.91
C ALA A 90 17.92 0.61 -9.23
N PRO A 91 16.75 0.41 -9.88
CA PRO A 91 15.76 1.48 -10.01
C PRO A 91 15.35 1.99 -8.64
N ARG A 92 15.31 3.33 -8.47
CA ARG A 92 14.96 3.98 -7.19
C ARG A 92 13.64 3.48 -6.60
N LYS A 93 12.65 3.21 -7.44
CA LYS A 93 11.35 2.70 -7.00
C LYS A 93 11.26 1.19 -7.20
N THR A 94 10.67 0.52 -6.21
CA THR A 94 10.33 -0.90 -6.33
C THR A 94 9.09 -1.13 -7.19
N ARG A 95 8.81 -2.39 -7.53
CA ARG A 95 7.62 -2.75 -8.31
C ARG A 95 6.34 -2.43 -7.53
N LYS A 96 5.23 -2.16 -8.23
CA LYS A 96 3.94 -1.82 -7.60
C LYS A 96 3.43 -2.94 -6.67
N SER A 97 3.30 -4.16 -7.18
CA SER A 97 2.87 -5.33 -6.41
C SER A 97 3.53 -6.63 -6.92
N CYS A 98 3.70 -7.61 -6.04
CA CYS A 98 4.12 -8.98 -6.41
C CYS A 98 2.94 -9.91 -6.69
N VAL A 99 1.81 -9.68 -5.99
CA VAL A 99 0.59 -10.49 -6.08
C VAL A 99 -0.46 -9.74 -6.89
N ARG A 100 -1.09 -10.42 -7.84
CA ARG A 100 -2.18 -9.92 -8.69
C ARG A 100 -3.30 -10.95 -8.67
N ASN A 101 -4.55 -10.51 -8.42
CA ASN A 101 -5.72 -11.39 -8.36
C ASN A 101 -5.52 -12.63 -7.46
N GLY A 102 -4.94 -12.44 -6.28
CA GLY A 102 -4.70 -13.55 -5.35
C GLY A 102 -3.55 -14.50 -5.74
N VAL A 103 -2.83 -14.27 -6.86
CA VAL A 103 -1.74 -15.15 -7.30
C VAL A 103 -0.42 -14.39 -7.39
N ILE A 104 0.68 -15.04 -7.01
CA ILE A 104 2.02 -14.48 -7.23
C ILE A 104 2.31 -14.45 -8.73
N SER A 105 2.37 -13.23 -9.28
CA SER A 105 2.64 -13.01 -10.70
C SER A 105 4.14 -12.93 -11.00
N THR A 106 5.00 -12.71 -10.00
CA THR A 106 6.44 -12.55 -10.22
C THR A 106 7.23 -13.81 -9.87
N GLY A 107 8.25 -14.15 -10.67
CA GLY A 107 9.15 -15.27 -10.37
C GLY A 107 9.99 -15.10 -9.09
N ASN A 108 10.47 -13.89 -8.80
CA ASN A 108 11.17 -13.58 -7.54
C ASN A 108 10.30 -12.60 -6.71
N PRO A 109 9.38 -13.06 -5.85
CA PRO A 109 8.51 -12.22 -5.02
C PRO A 109 9.28 -11.52 -3.88
N CYS A 110 8.68 -10.46 -3.32
CA CYS A 110 9.23 -9.74 -2.16
C CYS A 110 9.34 -10.66 -0.93
N PRO A 111 10.18 -10.36 0.08
CA PRO A 111 10.35 -11.21 1.27
C PRO A 111 9.02 -11.56 1.95
N ILE A 112 8.17 -10.56 2.18
CA ILE A 112 6.82 -10.72 2.76
C ILE A 112 5.83 -11.40 1.81
N CYS A 113 6.04 -11.30 0.50
CA CYS A 113 5.12 -11.84 -0.49
C CYS A 113 5.39 -13.34 -0.76
N ARG A 114 6.63 -13.76 -0.53
CA ARG A 114 7.09 -15.14 -0.73
C ARG A 114 6.49 -16.07 0.31
N ASP A 115 6.47 -15.63 1.56
CA ASP A 115 6.00 -16.43 2.68
C ASP A 115 4.62 -15.96 3.13
N GLU A 116 3.67 -16.88 3.13
CA GLU A 116 2.25 -16.59 3.41
C GLU A 116 2.02 -16.18 4.86
N TYR A 117 2.74 -16.82 5.78
CA TYR A 117 2.59 -16.64 7.22
C TYR A 117 3.17 -15.32 7.73
N LEU A 118 3.85 -14.53 6.89
CA LEU A 118 4.34 -13.20 7.25
C LEU A 118 3.27 -12.16 6.95
N VAL A 119 2.40 -11.94 7.93
CA VAL A 119 1.30 -10.98 7.84
C VAL A 119 1.69 -9.69 8.52
N LEU A 120 1.58 -8.58 7.77
CA LEU A 120 1.83 -7.23 8.28
C LEU A 120 0.61 -6.74 9.03
N ASP A 121 0.71 -6.69 10.35
CA ASP A 121 -0.33 -6.18 11.24
C ASP A 121 0.29 -5.45 12.43
N HIS A 122 -0.45 -4.48 12.96
CA HIS A 122 -0.04 -3.64 14.09
C HIS A 122 0.25 -4.45 15.37
N LYS A 123 -0.45 -5.58 15.58
CA LYS A 123 -0.22 -6.47 16.73
C LYS A 123 1.08 -7.27 16.62
N ASN A 124 1.60 -7.47 15.40
CA ASN A 124 2.78 -8.28 15.15
C ASN A 124 4.07 -7.45 15.31
N THR A 125 4.35 -7.04 16.55
CA THR A 125 5.48 -6.16 16.88
C THR A 125 6.84 -6.78 16.50
N LYS A 126 7.01 -8.10 16.73
CA LYS A 126 8.24 -8.85 16.39
C LYS A 126 8.59 -8.77 14.90
N LEU A 127 7.59 -8.76 14.02
CA LEU A 127 7.80 -8.60 12.59
C LEU A 127 8.06 -7.14 12.22
N LEU A 128 7.24 -6.21 12.71
CA LEU A 128 7.34 -4.79 12.38
C LEU A 128 8.67 -4.17 12.82
N GLN A 129 9.19 -4.57 13.99
CA GLN A 129 10.47 -4.07 14.52
C GLN A 129 11.66 -4.38 13.59
N GLN A 130 11.58 -5.44 12.78
CA GLN A 130 12.63 -5.77 11.79
C GLN A 130 12.73 -4.76 10.64
N PHE A 131 11.68 -3.95 10.45
CA PHE A 131 11.61 -2.94 9.40
C PHE A 131 11.90 -1.52 9.92
N ILE A 132 12.25 -1.40 11.20
CA ILE A 132 12.61 -0.15 11.87
C ILE A 132 14.11 -0.19 12.20
N SER A 133 14.81 0.91 11.96
CA SER A 133 16.21 1.08 12.38
C SER A 133 16.30 1.05 13.90
N GLN A 134 17.14 0.17 14.45
CA GLN A 134 17.33 0.05 15.91
C GLN A 134 17.88 1.31 16.56
N TYR A 135 18.68 2.09 15.82
CA TYR A 135 19.35 3.28 16.35
C TYR A 135 18.57 4.56 16.11
N THR A 136 17.95 4.68 14.93
CA THR A 136 17.28 5.93 14.52
C THR A 136 15.78 5.91 14.81
N GLY A 137 15.18 4.73 15.03
CA GLY A 137 13.73 4.57 15.11
C GLY A 137 12.99 4.85 13.79
N GLN A 138 13.72 5.11 12.70
CA GLN A 138 13.15 5.40 11.38
C GLN A 138 12.76 4.11 10.66
N ILE A 139 11.64 4.18 9.92
CA ILE A 139 11.18 3.08 9.08
C ILE A 139 12.10 2.97 7.87
N MET A 140 12.54 1.75 7.55
CA MET A 140 13.40 1.53 6.38
C MET A 140 12.62 1.65 5.07
N ASP A 141 13.28 2.21 4.06
CA ASP A 141 12.69 2.40 2.76
C ASP A 141 12.46 1.06 2.03
N ALA A 142 11.50 1.08 1.10
CA ALA A 142 11.24 -0.06 0.22
C ALA A 142 12.47 -0.42 -0.65
N PHE A 143 13.36 0.54 -0.92
CA PHE A 143 14.57 0.33 -1.70
C PHE A 143 15.55 -0.61 -0.97
N ASP A 144 15.73 -0.39 0.34
CA ASP A 144 16.66 -1.17 1.16
C ASP A 144 16.08 -2.55 1.52
N THR A 145 14.80 -2.59 1.91
CA THR A 145 14.09 -3.82 2.29
C THR A 145 13.71 -4.68 1.08
N GLY A 146 13.64 -4.10 -0.12
CA GLY A 146 13.26 -4.82 -1.34
C GLY A 146 11.76 -5.18 -1.45
N LEU A 147 10.91 -4.58 -0.61
CA LEU A 147 9.47 -4.78 -0.63
C LEU A 147 8.81 -4.21 -1.90
N CYS A 148 7.65 -4.77 -2.28
CA CYS A 148 6.81 -4.12 -3.28
C CYS A 148 6.11 -2.89 -2.68
N GLN A 149 5.80 -1.89 -3.51
CA GLN A 149 5.21 -0.63 -3.03
C GLN A 149 3.90 -0.84 -2.27
N ARG A 150 3.07 -1.81 -2.70
CA ARG A 150 1.82 -2.14 -1.99
C ARG A 150 2.08 -2.63 -0.58
N LYS A 151 2.99 -3.61 -0.41
CA LYS A 151 3.35 -4.13 0.92
C LYS A 151 4.07 -3.10 1.79
N HIS A 152 4.88 -2.22 1.19
CA HIS A 152 5.49 -1.14 1.95
C HIS A 152 4.45 -0.13 2.46
N LYS A 153 3.41 0.20 1.69
CA LYS A 153 2.29 1.02 2.19
C LYS A 153 1.52 0.32 3.31
N GLU A 154 1.23 -0.97 3.16
CA GLU A 154 0.60 -1.78 4.22
C GLU A 154 1.46 -1.77 5.50
N LEU A 155 2.79 -1.84 5.36
CA LEU A 155 3.75 -1.75 6.47
C LEU A 155 3.68 -0.39 7.17
N LEU A 156 3.72 0.72 6.42
CA LEU A 156 3.62 2.06 6.99
C LEU A 156 2.33 2.23 7.81
N VAL A 157 1.18 1.84 7.23
CA VAL A 157 -0.11 1.90 7.92
C VAL A 157 -0.12 1.02 9.19
N SER A 158 0.53 -0.14 9.14
CA SER A 158 0.59 -1.04 10.30
C SER A 158 1.47 -0.49 11.42
N ILE A 159 2.59 0.16 11.07
CA ILE A 159 3.49 0.80 12.04
C ILE A 159 2.82 2.04 12.65
N GLU A 160 2.20 2.90 11.84
CA GLU A 160 1.46 4.06 12.34
C GLU A 160 0.37 3.62 13.33
N ARG A 161 -0.44 2.62 12.97
CA ARG A 161 -1.44 2.05 13.88
C ARG A 161 -0.83 1.45 15.15
N ALA A 162 0.34 0.84 15.05
CA ALA A 162 1.04 0.27 16.20
C ALA A 162 1.58 1.35 17.15
N TRP A 163 2.03 2.49 16.63
CA TRP A 163 2.40 3.66 17.44
C TRP A 163 1.18 4.30 18.11
N ASP A 164 0.09 4.50 17.36
CA ASP A 164 -1.16 5.08 17.90
C ASP A 164 -1.74 4.23 19.04
N GLN A 165 -1.66 2.91 18.91
CA GLN A 165 -2.16 1.96 19.91
C GLN A 165 -1.16 1.63 21.03
N GLY A 166 0.07 2.15 20.94
CA GLY A 166 1.12 1.91 21.92
C GLY A 166 1.72 0.50 21.91
N TYR A 167 1.56 -0.26 20.82
CA TYR A 167 2.24 -1.55 20.64
C TYR A 167 3.73 -1.41 20.34
N LEU A 168 4.12 -0.32 19.68
CA LEU A 168 5.52 0.04 19.42
C LEU A 168 5.88 1.33 20.14
N THR A 169 7.08 1.36 20.70
CA THR A 169 7.66 2.56 21.30
C THR A 169 8.32 3.42 20.21
N TYR A 170 8.23 4.74 20.37
CA TYR A 170 8.93 5.71 19.53
C TYR A 170 9.31 6.94 20.37
N ASP A 171 10.27 7.72 19.87
CA ASP A 171 10.73 8.91 20.56
C ASP A 171 9.74 10.06 20.37
N VAL A 172 9.17 10.52 21.48
CA VAL A 172 8.26 11.68 21.50
C VAL A 172 9.07 12.92 21.86
N PRO A 173 9.12 13.94 20.99
CA PRO A 173 9.84 15.17 21.31
C PRO A 173 9.12 15.92 22.44
N PHE A 174 9.90 16.54 23.32
CA PHE A 174 9.35 17.46 24.31
C PHE A 174 8.79 18.71 23.59
N ARG A 175 7.57 19.11 23.94
CA ARG A 175 6.93 20.32 23.42
C ARG A 175 6.87 21.35 24.53
N GLU A 176 7.45 22.52 24.29
CA GLU A 176 7.35 23.66 25.19
C GLU A 176 6.07 24.46 24.89
N TYR A 177 5.37 24.86 25.95
CA TYR A 177 4.16 25.70 25.84
C TYR A 177 4.51 27.13 26.25
N ASP A 178 4.04 28.10 25.47
CA ASP A 178 4.07 29.51 25.88
C ASP A 178 2.85 29.80 26.78
N TYR A 179 3.10 29.87 28.08
CA TYR A 179 2.07 30.14 29.08
C TYR A 179 1.57 31.59 29.08
N SER A 180 2.28 32.52 28.44
CA SER A 180 1.88 33.94 28.41
C SER A 180 0.55 34.16 27.68
N LEU A 181 0.26 33.34 26.67
CA LEU A 181 -0.98 33.37 25.88
C LEU A 181 -2.25 33.06 26.69
N TYR A 182 -2.10 32.45 27.86
CA TYR A 182 -3.22 32.05 28.72
C TYR A 182 -3.45 33.02 29.88
N ASN A 183 -2.65 34.08 29.99
CA ASN A 183 -2.78 35.06 31.07
C ASN A 183 -3.80 36.16 30.70
N THR A 184 -5.07 35.89 30.98
CA THR A 184 -6.22 36.76 30.66
C THR A 184 -6.20 38.12 31.37
N ASN A 185 -5.42 38.28 32.44
CA ASN A 185 -5.31 39.52 33.21
C ASN A 185 -4.47 40.63 32.54
N SER A 186 -3.82 40.33 31.40
CA SER A 186 -2.97 41.29 30.68
C SER A 186 -3.74 42.24 29.75
N ALA A 187 -5.00 41.93 29.43
CA ALA A 187 -5.82 42.71 28.47
C ALA A 187 -6.74 43.75 29.14
N SER A 188 -6.81 43.80 30.46
CA SER A 188 -7.65 44.72 31.23
C SER A 188 -6.83 45.84 31.89
N LYS A 189 -6.25 46.73 31.08
CA LYS A 189 -5.73 48.03 31.53
C LYS A 189 -5.83 49.07 30.44
#